data_AF-A0A8S9XH00-F1
#
_entry.id   AF-A0A8S9XH00-F1
#
_cell.length_a   1.000
_cell.length_b   1.000
_cell.length_c   1.000
_cell.angle_alpha   90.00
_cell.angle_beta   90.00
_cell.angle_gamma   90.00
#
_symmetry.space_group_name_H-M   'P 1'
#
loop_
_entity.id
_entity.type
_entity.pdbx_description
1 polymer ?
#
loop_
_entity_poly.entity_id
_entity_poly.type
_entity_poly.pdbx_seq_one_letter_code
_entity_poly.pdbx_strand_id
1 'polypeptide(L)'
;MHGTTSEADAHSDTGRLEQLEQRFWLSITLKLPLMQPPMSPKGKYQSNAYMQRYTPEQEAMSKYQKALTLENNGRWSKAEHVLKELLKSEILSQAKGKMSGGPNGNSAMIHLRYCVTMNLGDCLAKQDKLKKSLSYYVKASKLDSTDLNLWYKMGLTALKHPDLYLASNAFEEGLRCSPSHWPCIDNLVTVNYALGDFLSCLYYAHKGITMDGGFIKGYAFKEKIFTDVESFKEDFALYYPKCDPCNGATGRWDLQSKDHSPMCSDQWRPRSSPPTTT
;
A
#
# COMPACT_ATOMS: atom_id res chain seq x y z
N MET A 1 -11.00 15.84 25.52
CA MET A 1 -10.82 16.67 24.31
C MET A 1 -10.18 15.77 23.27
N HIS A 2 -10.97 15.32 22.30
CA HIS A 2 -10.54 14.41 21.23
C HIS A 2 -9.82 15.18 20.12
N GLY A 3 -8.67 14.66 19.68
CA GLY A 3 -7.94 15.11 18.51
C GLY A 3 -7.42 13.89 17.76
N THR A 4 -7.97 13.68 16.57
CA THR A 4 -7.73 12.58 15.64
C THR A 4 -6.33 12.64 15.04
N THR A 5 -5.45 11.69 15.37
CA THR A 5 -4.13 11.55 14.74
C THR A 5 -4.12 10.66 13.49
N SER A 6 -5.20 9.91 13.20
CA SER A 6 -5.19 8.98 12.06
C SER A 6 -5.37 9.64 10.69
N GLU A 7 -5.80 10.90 10.61
CA GLU A 7 -5.92 11.64 9.35
C GLU A 7 -4.60 12.27 8.88
N ALA A 8 -3.66 12.49 9.80
CA ALA A 8 -2.39 13.16 9.53
C ALA A 8 -1.41 12.25 8.75
N ASP A 9 -1.38 10.96 9.07
CA ASP A 9 -0.45 10.02 8.45
C ASP A 9 -0.89 9.61 7.04
N ALA A 10 -2.21 9.48 6.82
CA ALA A 10 -2.77 9.22 5.49
C ALA A 10 -2.59 10.40 4.52
N HIS A 11 -2.61 11.64 5.03
CA HIS A 11 -2.26 12.84 4.25
C HIS A 11 -0.77 12.89 3.89
N SER A 12 0.10 12.31 4.72
CA SER A 12 1.55 12.34 4.52
C SER A 12 2.00 11.46 3.35
N ASP A 13 1.39 10.28 3.17
CA ASP A 13 1.74 9.35 2.09
C ASP A 13 1.11 9.74 0.74
N THR A 14 -0.10 10.33 0.73
CA THR A 14 -0.63 10.98 -0.47
C THR A 14 0.20 12.19 -0.89
N GLY A 15 0.69 12.98 0.08
CA GLY A 15 1.59 14.11 -0.18
C GLY A 15 2.95 13.66 -0.72
N ARG A 16 3.44 12.48 -0.32
CA ARG A 16 4.69 11.91 -0.82
C ARG A 16 4.59 11.46 -2.29
N LEU A 17 3.41 11.01 -2.74
CA LEU A 17 3.17 10.64 -4.14
C LEU A 17 2.82 11.82 -5.02
N GLU A 18 2.08 12.81 -4.53
CA GLU A 18 2.02 14.11 -5.22
C GLU A 18 3.43 14.69 -5.37
N GLN A 19 4.30 14.54 -4.37
CA GLN A 19 5.70 14.94 -4.46
C GLN A 19 6.52 14.05 -5.39
N LEU A 20 6.30 12.73 -5.47
CA LEU A 20 7.02 11.84 -6.39
C LEU A 20 6.55 12.01 -7.83
N GLU A 21 5.25 12.20 -8.06
CA GLU A 21 4.69 12.63 -9.33
C GLU A 21 5.22 14.02 -9.67
N GLN A 22 5.21 15.01 -8.76
CA GLN A 22 5.81 16.32 -8.99
C GLN A 22 7.32 16.25 -9.27
N ARG A 23 8.07 15.36 -8.62
CA ARG A 23 9.51 15.19 -8.85
C ARG A 23 9.79 14.45 -10.15
N PHE A 24 8.95 13.50 -10.53
CA PHE A 24 8.94 12.86 -11.85
C PHE A 24 8.60 13.90 -12.92
N TRP A 25 7.57 14.70 -12.71
CA TRP A 25 7.20 15.85 -13.53
C TRP A 25 8.35 16.84 -13.62
N LEU A 26 8.98 17.25 -12.53
CA LEU A 26 10.15 18.14 -12.56
C LEU A 26 11.31 17.50 -13.34
N SER A 27 11.59 16.21 -13.18
CA SER A 27 12.64 15.49 -13.92
C SER A 27 12.35 15.40 -15.43
N ILE A 28 11.08 15.23 -15.81
CA ILE A 28 10.63 15.21 -17.21
C ILE A 28 10.57 16.62 -17.79
N THR A 29 10.02 17.58 -17.06
CA THR A 29 9.86 18.99 -17.47
C THR A 29 11.20 19.74 -17.48
N LEU A 30 12.22 19.27 -16.76
CA LEU A 30 13.60 19.74 -16.90
C LEU A 30 14.32 19.10 -18.10
N LYS A 31 13.86 17.92 -18.56
CA LYS A 31 14.38 17.25 -19.77
C LYS A 31 13.61 17.63 -21.05
N LEU A 32 12.39 18.16 -20.92
CA LEU A 32 11.61 18.78 -21.98
C LEU A 32 11.81 20.29 -21.90
N PRO A 33 12.38 20.94 -22.92
CA PRO A 33 12.62 22.38 -22.86
C PRO A 33 11.30 23.12 -22.59
N LEU A 34 11.28 23.87 -21.50
CA LEU A 34 10.16 24.69 -21.05
C LEU A 34 9.59 25.50 -22.21
N MET A 35 8.30 25.31 -22.46
CA MET A 35 7.51 26.24 -23.27
C MET A 35 7.44 27.58 -22.55
N GLN A 36 8.42 28.46 -22.79
CA GLN A 36 8.11 29.88 -22.90
C GLN A 36 8.07 30.22 -24.39
N PRO A 37 6.99 30.82 -24.90
CA PRO A 37 7.04 31.40 -26.24
C PRO A 37 8.14 32.47 -26.22
N PRO A 38 9.15 32.42 -27.11
CA PRO A 38 10.09 33.52 -27.22
C PRO A 38 9.33 34.76 -27.68
N MET A 39 9.15 35.74 -26.79
CA MET A 39 8.92 37.11 -27.25
C MET A 39 10.23 37.60 -27.85
N SER A 40 10.33 37.60 -29.18
CA SER A 40 11.45 38.25 -29.86
C SER A 40 11.08 39.69 -30.24
N PRO A 41 11.89 40.70 -29.89
CA PRO A 41 11.85 41.98 -30.56
C PRO A 41 12.41 41.80 -31.98
N LYS A 42 11.53 41.95 -32.96
CA LYS A 42 11.81 42.23 -34.39
C LYS A 42 12.74 41.25 -35.14
N GLY A 43 12.12 40.47 -36.02
CA GLY A 43 12.50 40.43 -37.44
C GLY A 43 13.57 39.42 -37.86
N LYS A 44 13.13 38.21 -38.21
CA LYS A 44 13.39 37.51 -39.50
C LYS A 44 12.93 36.06 -39.37
N TYR A 45 11.83 35.71 -40.02
CA TYR A 45 11.38 34.33 -40.15
C TYR A 45 12.36 33.56 -41.05
N GLN A 46 13.16 32.66 -40.47
CA GLN A 46 13.72 31.53 -41.20
C GLN A 46 12.74 30.37 -41.07
N SER A 47 11.90 30.23 -42.09
CA SER A 47 10.70 29.40 -42.11
C SER A 47 10.95 27.91 -42.42
N ASN A 48 12.05 27.27 -41.99
CA ASN A 48 12.26 25.86 -42.36
C ASN A 48 13.04 24.94 -41.38
N ALA A 49 13.22 25.29 -40.09
CA ALA A 49 13.87 24.35 -39.14
C ALA A 49 13.38 24.36 -37.68
N TYR A 50 12.36 25.14 -37.31
CA TYR A 50 11.86 25.22 -35.92
C TYR A 50 10.36 24.99 -35.80
N MET A 51 9.81 24.11 -36.65
CA MET A 51 8.56 23.43 -36.30
C MET A 51 8.95 22.39 -35.24
N GLN A 52 8.81 22.74 -33.95
CA GLN A 52 8.94 21.77 -32.85
C GLN A 52 8.05 20.58 -33.20
N ARG A 53 8.63 19.47 -33.66
CA ARG A 53 7.88 18.24 -33.95
C ARG A 53 7.36 17.75 -32.61
N TYR A 54 6.06 17.93 -32.40
CA TYR A 54 5.33 17.36 -31.27
C TYR A 54 5.53 15.84 -31.32
N THR A 55 6.28 15.27 -30.37
CA THR A 55 6.51 13.81 -30.39
C THR A 55 5.26 13.09 -29.88
N PRO A 56 5.01 11.83 -30.28
CA PRO A 56 3.91 11.05 -29.72
C PRO A 56 3.95 10.94 -28.18
N GLU A 57 5.15 10.98 -27.58
CA GLU A 57 5.33 10.97 -26.12
C GLU A 57 4.86 12.28 -25.49
N GLN A 58 5.16 13.42 -26.13
CA GLN A 58 4.67 14.74 -25.69
C GLN A 58 3.15 14.83 -25.77
N GLU A 59 2.54 14.26 -26.82
CA GLU A 59 1.09 14.21 -26.94
C GLU A 59 0.45 13.34 -25.87
N ALA A 60 1.01 12.17 -25.59
CA ALA A 60 0.57 11.29 -24.51
C ALA A 60 0.65 12.01 -23.15
N MET A 61 1.75 12.71 -22.90
CA MET A 61 1.96 13.46 -21.66
C MET A 61 0.99 14.64 -21.51
N SER A 62 0.74 15.38 -22.59
CA SER A 62 -0.23 16.47 -22.61
C SER A 62 -1.66 15.98 -22.33
N LYS A 63 -2.05 14.84 -22.92
CA LYS A 63 -3.34 14.19 -22.64
C LYS A 63 -3.45 13.74 -21.19
N TYR A 64 -2.37 13.20 -20.62
CA TYR A 64 -2.33 12.83 -19.20
C TYR A 64 -2.50 14.06 -18.30
N GLN A 65 -1.75 15.14 -18.56
CA GLN A 65 -1.88 16.39 -17.81
C GLN A 65 -3.31 16.96 -17.86
N LYS A 66 -3.96 16.88 -19.03
CA LYS A 66 -5.37 17.27 -19.18
C LYS A 66 -6.30 16.41 -18.32
N ALA A 67 -6.04 15.11 -18.19
CA ALA A 67 -6.80 14.23 -17.32
C ALA A 67 -6.64 14.62 -15.85
N LEU A 68 -5.40 14.89 -15.39
CA LEU A 68 -5.13 15.36 -14.02
C LEU A 68 -5.87 16.67 -13.71
N THR A 69 -5.87 17.63 -14.64
CA THR A 69 -6.66 18.87 -14.49
C THR A 69 -8.16 18.59 -14.37
N LEU A 70 -8.69 17.59 -15.07
CA LEU A 70 -10.10 17.19 -14.94
C LEU A 70 -10.37 16.54 -13.57
N GLU A 71 -9.47 15.71 -13.08
CA GLU A 71 -9.54 15.08 -11.74
C GLU A 71 -9.53 16.13 -10.63
N ASN A 72 -8.60 17.09 -10.67
CA ASN A 72 -8.51 18.18 -9.69
C ASN A 72 -9.77 19.06 -9.66
N ASN A 73 -10.48 19.14 -10.79
CA ASN A 73 -11.76 19.85 -10.88
C ASN A 73 -12.98 18.95 -10.59
N GLY A 74 -12.79 17.72 -10.09
CA GLY A 74 -13.85 16.77 -9.77
C GLY A 74 -14.60 16.22 -10.98
N ARG A 75 -14.10 16.40 -12.20
CA ARG A 75 -14.76 15.99 -13.45
C ARG A 75 -14.41 14.54 -13.81
N TRP A 76 -14.65 13.62 -12.88
CA TRP A 76 -14.20 12.21 -12.92
C TRP A 76 -14.60 11.46 -14.19
N SER A 77 -15.85 11.60 -14.65
CA SER A 77 -16.30 10.92 -15.87
C SER A 77 -15.55 11.37 -17.14
N LYS A 78 -15.17 12.65 -17.20
CA LYS A 78 -14.42 13.19 -18.34
C LYS A 78 -12.94 12.82 -18.24
N ALA A 79 -12.37 12.81 -17.04
CA ALA A 79 -11.02 12.27 -16.82
C ALA A 79 -10.95 10.78 -17.20
N GLU A 80 -11.91 9.96 -16.74
CA GLU A 80 -12.04 8.54 -17.10
C GLU A 80 -12.01 8.34 -18.62
N HIS A 81 -12.77 9.15 -19.37
CA HIS A 81 -12.79 9.09 -20.83
C HIS A 81 -11.41 9.40 -21.44
N VAL A 82 -10.76 10.49 -21.02
CA VAL A 82 -9.43 10.88 -21.53
C VAL A 82 -8.39 9.81 -21.22
N LEU A 83 -8.37 9.28 -20.00
CA LEU A 83 -7.43 8.24 -19.58
C LEU A 83 -7.65 6.93 -20.33
N LYS A 84 -8.89 6.54 -20.60
CA LYS A 84 -9.19 5.34 -21.41
C LYS A 84 -8.69 5.47 -22.84
N GLU A 85 -8.89 6.64 -23.46
CA GLU A 85 -8.40 6.91 -24.81
C GLU A 85 -6.86 6.92 -24.84
N LEU A 86 -6.24 7.54 -23.83
CA LEU A 86 -4.78 7.54 -23.70
C LEU A 86 -4.23 6.12 -23.52
N LEU A 87 -4.85 5.28 -22.69
CA LEU A 87 -4.42 3.91 -22.44
C LEU A 87 -4.49 3.02 -23.70
N LYS A 88 -5.40 3.32 -24.64
CA LYS A 88 -5.53 2.62 -25.93
C LYS A 88 -4.54 3.12 -26.98
N SER A 89 -3.89 4.26 -26.77
CA SER A 89 -2.96 4.83 -27.74
C SER A 89 -1.81 3.85 -28.04
N GLU A 90 -1.31 3.89 -29.27
CA GLU A 90 -0.26 2.98 -29.73
C GLU A 90 0.95 3.01 -28.79
N ILE A 91 1.39 4.21 -28.39
CA ILE A 91 2.53 4.43 -27.51
C ILE A 91 2.41 3.72 -26.15
N LEU A 92 1.24 3.77 -25.48
CA LEU A 92 1.05 3.07 -24.20
C LEU A 92 0.75 1.59 -24.38
N SER A 93 0.14 1.19 -25.50
CA SER A 93 -0.11 -0.22 -25.80
C SER A 93 1.19 -0.99 -26.08
N GLN A 94 2.18 -0.32 -26.68
CA GLN A 94 3.52 -0.84 -26.96
C GLN A 94 4.43 -0.82 -25.73
N ALA A 95 4.19 0.06 -24.76
CA ALA A 95 4.91 0.10 -23.49
C ALA A 95 4.57 -1.12 -22.61
N LYS A 96 5.24 -2.25 -22.88
CA LYS A 96 5.10 -3.52 -22.15
C LYS A 96 6.32 -3.75 -21.27
N GLY A 97 6.09 -4.31 -20.08
CA GLY A 97 7.14 -4.63 -19.11
C GLY A 97 6.66 -4.43 -17.68
N LYS A 98 7.58 -4.64 -16.72
CA LYS A 98 7.39 -4.29 -15.31
C LYS A 98 8.33 -3.17 -14.95
N MET A 99 7.93 -2.32 -14.00
CA MET A 99 8.77 -1.21 -13.54
C MET A 99 10.09 -1.68 -12.91
N SER A 100 10.08 -2.85 -12.26
CA SER A 100 11.21 -3.41 -11.52
C SER A 100 12.27 -4.13 -12.38
N GLY A 101 12.26 -3.99 -13.71
CA GLY A 101 13.13 -4.75 -14.62
C GLY A 101 14.03 -3.92 -15.56
N GLY A 102 15.26 -3.65 -15.13
CA GLY A 102 16.45 -3.42 -15.98
C GLY A 102 16.67 -2.03 -16.62
N PRO A 103 17.90 -1.71 -17.09
CA PRO A 103 18.34 -0.35 -17.41
C PRO A 103 17.93 0.19 -18.79
N ASN A 104 17.25 -0.59 -19.64
CA ASN A 104 17.07 -0.26 -21.05
C ASN A 104 15.64 0.20 -21.39
N GLY A 105 15.48 1.51 -21.55
CA GLY A 105 14.77 2.07 -22.70
C GLY A 105 13.29 1.78 -22.89
N ASN A 106 12.45 1.80 -21.85
CA ASN A 106 11.05 2.29 -21.94
C ASN A 106 10.41 2.62 -20.59
N SER A 107 11.22 2.83 -19.54
CA SER A 107 10.76 3.04 -18.16
C SER A 107 9.76 4.19 -18.03
N ALA A 108 9.95 5.28 -18.78
CA ALA A 108 9.04 6.44 -18.74
C ALA A 108 7.63 6.13 -19.27
N MET A 109 7.49 5.38 -20.37
CA MET A 109 6.17 5.03 -20.91
C MET A 109 5.50 3.91 -20.12
N ILE A 110 6.29 3.00 -19.54
CA ILE A 110 5.77 2.01 -18.58
C ILE A 110 5.27 2.73 -17.32
N HIS A 111 5.98 3.74 -16.83
CA HIS A 111 5.53 4.58 -15.70
C HIS A 111 4.27 5.36 -16.05
N LEU A 112 4.24 6.02 -17.20
CA LEU A 112 3.05 6.74 -17.65
C LEU A 112 1.85 5.79 -17.77
N ARG A 113 2.05 4.59 -18.30
CA ARG A 113 1.02 3.55 -18.36
C ARG A 113 0.55 3.14 -16.97
N TYR A 114 1.46 2.99 -16.01
CA TYR A 114 1.13 2.72 -14.61
C TYR A 114 0.26 3.84 -14.03
N CYS A 115 0.71 5.09 -14.10
CA CYS A 115 -0.01 6.26 -13.61
C CYS A 115 -1.40 6.40 -14.24
N VAL A 116 -1.50 6.26 -15.57
CA VAL A 116 -2.78 6.28 -16.29
C VAL A 116 -3.70 5.15 -15.82
N THR A 117 -3.17 3.96 -15.57
CA THR A 117 -3.95 2.80 -15.07
C THR A 117 -4.42 3.03 -13.63
N MET A 118 -3.55 3.56 -12.77
CA MET A 118 -3.86 3.94 -11.38
C MET A 118 -4.96 4.98 -11.31
N ASN A 119 -4.79 6.10 -12.00
CA ASN A 119 -5.72 7.23 -11.95
C ASN A 119 -7.06 6.89 -12.60
N LEU A 120 -7.07 5.98 -13.58
CA LEU A 120 -8.31 5.43 -14.11
C LEU A 120 -9.05 4.60 -13.05
N GLY A 121 -8.32 3.85 -12.22
CA GLY A 121 -8.86 3.19 -11.02
C GLY A 121 -9.45 4.19 -10.03
N ASP A 122 -8.72 5.27 -9.71
CA ASP A 122 -9.17 6.35 -8.81
C ASP A 122 -10.43 7.03 -9.34
N CYS A 123 -10.45 7.43 -10.61
CA CYS A 123 -11.60 8.02 -11.29
C CYS A 123 -12.85 7.13 -11.20
N LEU A 124 -12.69 5.81 -11.33
CA LEU A 124 -13.79 4.86 -11.23
C LEU A 124 -14.26 4.71 -9.77
N ALA A 125 -13.34 4.69 -8.80
CA ALA A 125 -13.68 4.65 -7.38
C ALA A 125 -14.45 5.90 -6.95
N LYS A 126 -14.04 7.10 -7.41
CA LYS A 126 -14.75 8.37 -7.16
C LYS A 126 -16.15 8.43 -7.76
N GLN A 127 -16.43 7.61 -8.76
CA GLN A 127 -17.74 7.44 -9.39
C GLN A 127 -18.52 6.25 -8.83
N ASP A 128 -18.07 5.64 -7.72
CA ASP A 128 -18.66 4.46 -7.10
C ASP A 128 -18.74 3.22 -8.01
N LYS A 129 -17.94 3.19 -9.09
CA LYS A 129 -17.81 2.05 -10.00
C LYS A 129 -16.77 1.06 -9.46
N LEU A 130 -16.97 0.61 -8.22
CA LEU A 130 -15.94 -0.04 -7.41
C LEU A 130 -15.33 -1.30 -8.05
N LYS A 131 -16.16 -2.22 -8.56
CA LYS A 131 -15.68 -3.44 -9.23
C LYS A 131 -14.76 -3.15 -10.43
N LYS A 132 -15.08 -2.10 -11.20
CA LYS A 132 -14.22 -1.67 -12.32
C LYS A 132 -12.94 -1.02 -11.81
N SER A 133 -13.01 -0.20 -10.76
CA SER A 133 -11.84 0.39 -10.12
C SER A 133 -10.85 -0.69 -9.67
N LEU A 134 -11.31 -1.69 -8.92
CA LEU A 134 -10.50 -2.83 -8.48
C LEU A 134 -9.83 -3.56 -9.65
N SER A 135 -10.55 -3.75 -10.77
CA SER A 135 -9.96 -4.36 -11.97
C SER A 135 -8.80 -3.56 -12.56
N TYR A 136 -8.78 -2.23 -12.40
CA TYR A 136 -7.69 -1.37 -12.84
C TYR A 136 -6.54 -1.36 -11.83
N TYR A 137 -6.81 -1.36 -10.52
CA TYR A 137 -5.76 -1.53 -9.51
C TYR A 137 -5.01 -2.86 -9.65
N VAL A 138 -5.73 -3.96 -9.91
CA VAL A 138 -5.09 -5.26 -10.21
C VAL A 138 -4.25 -5.22 -11.51
N LYS A 139 -4.61 -4.36 -12.48
CA LYS A 139 -3.77 -4.15 -13.67
C LYS A 139 -2.54 -3.30 -13.35
N ALA A 140 -2.68 -2.29 -12.51
CA ALA A 140 -1.57 -1.46 -12.04
C ALA A 140 -0.56 -2.28 -11.23
N SER A 141 -1.02 -3.20 -10.37
CA SER A 141 -0.12 -4.04 -9.54
C SER A 141 0.74 -5.00 -10.36
N LYS A 142 0.29 -5.35 -11.58
CA LYS A 142 1.08 -6.15 -12.53
C LYS A 142 2.21 -5.35 -13.20
N LEU A 143 2.07 -4.01 -13.24
CA LEU A 143 3.10 -3.10 -13.77
C LEU A 143 4.10 -2.73 -12.68
N ASP A 144 3.61 -2.43 -11.48
CA ASP A 144 4.41 -2.14 -10.29
C ASP A 144 3.74 -2.74 -9.04
N SER A 145 4.38 -3.76 -8.46
CA SER A 145 3.91 -4.42 -7.24
C SER A 145 4.52 -3.84 -5.97
N THR A 146 5.38 -2.82 -6.08
CA THR A 146 6.12 -2.23 -4.95
C THR A 146 5.50 -0.94 -4.41
N ASP A 147 4.41 -0.47 -5.02
CA ASP A 147 3.68 0.71 -4.58
C ASP A 147 2.70 0.38 -3.44
N LEU A 148 3.09 0.76 -2.21
CA LEU A 148 2.28 0.66 -1.00
C LEU A 148 0.90 1.33 -1.13
N ASN A 149 0.83 2.50 -1.77
CA ASN A 149 -0.40 3.28 -1.87
C ASN A 149 -1.40 2.62 -2.80
N LEU A 150 -0.95 1.98 -3.89
CA LEU A 150 -1.80 1.15 -4.74
C LEU A 150 -2.48 0.05 -3.91
N TRP A 151 -1.70 -0.70 -3.13
CA TRP A 151 -2.21 -1.78 -2.30
C TRP A 151 -3.21 -1.27 -1.25
N TYR A 152 -2.88 -0.16 -0.59
CA TYR A 152 -3.77 0.47 0.38
C TYR A 152 -5.09 0.97 -0.24
N LYS A 153 -5.03 1.70 -1.38
CA LYS A 153 -6.21 2.15 -2.13
C LYS A 153 -7.07 0.98 -2.60
N MET A 154 -6.45 -0.11 -3.06
CA MET A 154 -7.15 -1.32 -3.47
C MET A 154 -7.87 -1.97 -2.29
N GLY A 155 -7.21 -2.08 -1.13
CA GLY A 155 -7.80 -2.58 0.11
C GLY A 155 -9.02 -1.75 0.54
N LEU A 156 -8.90 -0.42 0.62
CA LEU A 156 -10.02 0.46 0.95
C LEU A 156 -11.18 0.35 -0.06
N THR A 157 -10.87 0.21 -1.34
CA THR A 157 -11.89 0.05 -2.38
C THR A 157 -12.60 -1.31 -2.29
N ALA A 158 -11.87 -2.36 -1.89
CA ALA A 158 -12.43 -3.69 -1.62
C ALA A 158 -13.27 -3.72 -0.35
N LEU A 159 -12.96 -2.91 0.67
CA LEU A 159 -13.87 -2.74 1.81
C LEU A 159 -15.19 -2.08 1.41
N LYS A 160 -15.12 -1.06 0.54
CA LYS A 160 -16.33 -0.42 -0.01
C LYS A 160 -17.12 -1.35 -0.93
N HIS A 161 -16.43 -2.24 -1.65
CA HIS A 161 -17.04 -3.29 -2.46
C HIS A 161 -16.91 -4.63 -1.72
N PRO A 162 -17.77 -4.93 -0.72
CA PRO A 162 -17.53 -5.80 0.43
C PRO A 162 -16.92 -7.18 0.10
N ASP A 163 -15.64 -7.15 -0.25
CA ASP A 163 -14.80 -8.28 -0.67
C ASP A 163 -13.64 -8.31 0.31
N LEU A 164 -13.93 -8.90 1.46
CA LEU A 164 -13.04 -8.92 2.61
C LEU A 164 -11.75 -9.70 2.32
N TYR A 165 -11.82 -10.75 1.50
CA TYR A 165 -10.64 -11.52 1.09
C TYR A 165 -9.69 -10.66 0.24
N LEU A 166 -10.23 -9.94 -0.75
CA LEU A 166 -9.41 -9.02 -1.55
C LEU A 166 -8.85 -7.89 -0.70
N ALA A 167 -9.63 -7.37 0.25
CA ALA A 167 -9.17 -6.35 1.18
C ALA A 167 -8.00 -6.84 2.04
N SER A 168 -8.11 -8.02 2.66
CA SER A 168 -7.02 -8.61 3.48
C SER A 168 -5.76 -8.78 2.66
N ASN A 169 -5.86 -9.44 1.50
CA ASN A 169 -4.72 -9.68 0.64
C ASN A 169 -4.08 -8.37 0.17
N ALA A 170 -4.87 -7.35 -0.17
CA ALA A 170 -4.33 -6.05 -0.58
C ALA A 170 -3.57 -5.36 0.57
N PHE A 171 -4.10 -5.34 1.79
CA PHE A 171 -3.40 -4.74 2.93
C PHE A 171 -2.13 -5.52 3.30
N GLU A 172 -2.15 -6.85 3.19
CA GLU A 172 -0.97 -7.71 3.39
C GLU A 172 0.15 -7.42 2.39
N GLU A 173 -0.17 -7.30 1.09
CA GLU A 173 0.79 -6.88 0.07
C GLU A 173 1.33 -5.47 0.35
N GLY A 174 0.48 -4.57 0.85
CA GLY A 174 0.91 -3.27 1.38
C GLY A 174 1.95 -3.42 2.50
N LEU A 175 1.74 -4.34 3.45
CA LEU A 175 2.72 -4.62 4.50
C LEU A 175 4.00 -5.30 4.00
N ARG A 176 3.97 -6.00 2.86
CA ARG A 176 5.21 -6.48 2.22
C ARG A 176 6.04 -5.32 1.65
N CYS A 177 5.38 -4.26 1.19
CA CYS A 177 6.04 -3.04 0.71
C CYS A 177 6.55 -2.19 1.89
N SER A 178 5.77 -2.06 2.96
CA SER A 178 6.14 -1.34 4.17
C SER A 178 5.64 -2.08 5.42
N PRO A 179 6.51 -2.86 6.08
CA PRO A 179 6.12 -3.72 7.22
C PRO A 179 5.48 -2.99 8.39
N SER A 180 5.71 -1.68 8.54
CA SER A 180 5.21 -0.83 9.62
C SER A 180 4.14 0.16 9.13
N HIS A 181 3.50 -0.07 7.98
CA HIS A 181 2.44 0.82 7.52
C HIS A 181 1.19 0.68 8.41
N TRP A 182 1.02 1.66 9.30
CA TRP A 182 -0.01 1.66 10.33
C TRP A 182 -1.44 1.49 9.79
N PRO A 183 -1.88 2.23 8.76
CA PRO A 183 -3.24 2.06 8.23
C PRO A 183 -3.53 0.65 7.71
N CYS A 184 -2.54 -0.07 7.16
CA CYS A 184 -2.75 -1.46 6.75
C CYS A 184 -2.94 -2.38 7.96
N ILE A 185 -2.14 -2.21 9.02
CA ILE A 185 -2.26 -3.01 10.25
C ILE A 185 -3.63 -2.77 10.89
N ASP A 186 -4.04 -1.51 11.04
CA ASP A 186 -5.32 -1.13 11.64
C ASP A 186 -6.52 -1.74 10.89
N ASN A 187 -6.49 -1.71 9.55
CA ASN A 187 -7.53 -2.32 8.74
C ASN A 187 -7.49 -3.85 8.80
N LEU A 188 -6.30 -4.47 8.81
CA LEU A 188 -6.16 -5.93 8.87
C LEU A 188 -6.73 -6.53 10.15
N VAL A 189 -6.64 -5.84 11.29
CA VAL A 189 -7.32 -6.28 12.53
C VAL A 189 -8.82 -6.42 12.29
N THR A 190 -9.44 -5.38 11.73
CA THR A 190 -10.89 -5.33 11.51
C THR A 190 -11.34 -6.36 10.47
N VAL A 191 -10.58 -6.48 9.36
CA VAL A 191 -10.90 -7.39 8.26
C VAL A 191 -10.78 -8.85 8.67
N ASN A 192 -9.70 -9.23 9.34
CA ASN A 192 -9.49 -10.62 9.77
C ASN A 192 -10.53 -11.04 10.80
N TYR A 193 -10.91 -10.14 11.73
CA TYR A 193 -12.02 -10.41 12.63
C TYR A 193 -13.33 -10.66 11.87
N ALA A 194 -13.66 -9.82 10.88
CA ALA A 194 -14.87 -9.97 10.08
C ALA A 194 -14.88 -11.24 9.21
N LEU A 195 -13.70 -11.72 8.80
CA LEU A 195 -13.51 -12.99 8.10
C LEU A 195 -13.59 -14.22 9.04
N GLY A 196 -13.53 -14.02 10.35
CA GLY A 196 -13.41 -15.09 11.34
C GLY A 196 -12.00 -15.68 11.47
N ASP A 197 -10.98 -15.06 10.84
CA ASP A 197 -9.59 -15.43 11.04
C ASP A 197 -9.04 -14.74 12.30
N PHE A 198 -9.40 -15.33 13.45
CA PHE A 198 -9.05 -14.77 14.75
C PHE A 198 -7.54 -14.82 15.04
N LEU A 199 -6.82 -15.82 14.51
CA LEU A 199 -5.36 -15.91 14.70
C LEU A 199 -4.63 -14.76 13.98
N SER A 200 -4.99 -14.50 12.72
CA SER A 200 -4.44 -13.35 11.97
C SER A 200 -4.87 -12.02 12.61
N CYS A 201 -6.12 -11.92 13.08
CA CYS A 201 -6.59 -10.74 13.82
C CYS A 201 -5.73 -10.46 15.07
N LEU A 202 -5.50 -11.49 15.91
CA LEU A 202 -4.65 -11.38 17.10
C LEU A 202 -3.21 -11.00 16.74
N TYR A 203 -2.66 -11.57 15.67
CA TYR A 203 -1.32 -11.25 15.20
C TYR A 203 -1.19 -9.77 14.83
N TYR A 204 -2.11 -9.23 14.02
CA TYR A 204 -2.08 -7.82 13.65
C TYR A 204 -2.42 -6.88 14.81
N ALA A 205 -3.29 -7.31 15.73
CA ALA A 205 -3.58 -6.56 16.95
C ALA A 205 -2.32 -6.43 17.83
N HIS A 206 -1.63 -7.55 18.08
CA HIS A 206 -0.35 -7.54 18.78
C HIS A 206 0.68 -6.66 18.06
N LYS A 207 0.83 -6.82 16.74
CA LYS A 207 1.75 -5.99 15.95
C LYS A 207 1.44 -4.50 16.10
N GLY A 208 0.16 -4.12 16.04
CA GLY A 208 -0.28 -2.75 16.28
C GLY A 208 0.06 -2.26 17.69
N ILE A 209 -0.23 -3.05 18.72
CA ILE A 209 0.08 -2.73 20.13
C ILE A 209 1.58 -2.56 20.36
N THR A 210 2.42 -3.38 19.71
CA THR A 210 3.88 -3.25 19.84
C THR A 210 4.44 -1.98 19.19
N MET A 211 3.75 -1.45 18.18
CA MET A 211 4.14 -0.20 17.52
C MET A 211 3.60 1.02 18.28
N ASP A 212 2.36 0.94 18.75
CA ASP A 212 1.70 1.96 19.56
C ASP A 212 0.97 1.30 20.73
N GLY A 213 1.51 1.48 21.93
CA GLY A 213 0.91 0.96 23.16
C GLY A 213 -0.48 1.55 23.45
N GLY A 214 -0.86 2.66 22.80
CA GLY A 214 -2.17 3.28 22.85
C GLY A 214 -3.19 2.72 21.85
N PHE A 215 -2.90 1.60 21.17
CA PHE A 215 -3.79 1.04 20.14
C PHE A 215 -5.05 0.37 20.70
N ILE A 216 -6.03 1.18 21.11
CA ILE A 216 -7.29 0.75 21.75
C ILE A 216 -8.01 -0.33 20.96
N LYS A 217 -8.07 -0.20 19.62
CA LYS A 217 -8.75 -1.19 18.75
C LYS A 217 -8.10 -2.57 18.87
N GLY A 218 -6.77 -2.64 18.89
CA GLY A 218 -6.05 -3.91 19.05
C GLY A 218 -6.39 -4.61 20.35
N TYR A 219 -6.44 -3.88 21.47
CA TYR A 219 -6.85 -4.43 22.76
C TYR A 219 -8.29 -4.93 22.75
N ALA A 220 -9.23 -4.11 22.22
CA ALA A 220 -10.64 -4.47 22.19
C ALA A 220 -10.89 -5.78 21.42
N PHE A 221 -10.28 -5.96 20.25
CA PHE A 221 -10.41 -7.23 19.50
C PHE A 221 -9.70 -8.39 20.19
N LYS A 222 -8.52 -8.17 20.78
CA LYS A 222 -7.80 -9.20 21.54
C LYS A 222 -8.63 -9.72 22.71
N GLU A 223 -9.15 -8.83 23.54
CA GLU A 223 -10.00 -9.17 24.69
C GLU A 223 -11.29 -9.85 24.25
N LYS A 224 -11.91 -9.35 23.18
CA LYS A 224 -13.14 -9.96 22.63
C LYS A 224 -12.91 -11.41 22.20
N ILE A 225 -11.85 -11.67 21.44
CA ILE A 225 -11.53 -13.03 20.97
C ILE A 225 -11.24 -13.97 22.15
N PHE A 226 -10.41 -13.56 23.11
CA PHE A 226 -10.07 -14.39 24.27
C PHE A 226 -11.24 -14.61 25.24
N THR A 227 -12.20 -13.69 25.29
CA THR A 227 -13.42 -13.85 26.09
C THR A 227 -14.40 -14.80 25.43
N ASP A 228 -14.55 -14.72 24.11
CA ASP A 228 -15.48 -15.57 23.36
C ASP A 228 -14.97 -17.01 23.27
N VAL A 229 -13.65 -17.19 23.12
CA VAL A 229 -13.01 -18.50 22.99
C VAL A 229 -11.66 -18.47 23.70
N GLU A 230 -11.64 -18.99 24.93
CA GLU A 230 -10.46 -18.94 25.79
C GLU A 230 -9.26 -19.73 25.23
N SER A 231 -9.50 -20.84 24.51
CA SER A 231 -8.44 -21.68 23.93
C SER A 231 -7.53 -20.96 22.92
N PHE A 232 -7.97 -19.82 22.38
CA PHE A 232 -7.12 -19.02 21.49
C PHE A 232 -5.91 -18.42 22.20
N LYS A 233 -5.89 -18.35 23.54
CA LYS A 233 -4.69 -17.92 24.28
C LYS A 233 -3.55 -18.90 24.03
N GLU A 234 -3.82 -20.20 24.21
CA GLU A 234 -2.85 -21.27 23.95
C GLU A 234 -2.54 -21.38 22.46
N ASP A 235 -3.56 -21.35 21.59
CA ASP A 235 -3.35 -21.45 20.14
C ASP A 235 -2.49 -20.27 19.63
N PHE A 236 -2.77 -19.05 20.08
CA PHE A 236 -1.99 -17.88 19.67
C PHE A 236 -0.54 -17.99 20.13
N ALA A 237 -0.29 -18.44 21.36
CA ALA A 237 1.06 -18.68 21.87
C ALA A 237 1.79 -19.79 21.07
N LEU A 238 1.06 -20.81 20.61
CA LEU A 238 1.61 -21.90 19.80
C LEU A 238 1.98 -21.44 18.38
N TYR A 239 1.09 -20.71 17.69
CA TYR A 239 1.31 -20.26 16.31
C TYR A 239 2.23 -19.04 16.21
N TYR A 240 2.24 -18.17 17.22
CA TYR A 240 3.05 -16.95 17.26
C TYR A 240 3.87 -16.83 18.56
N PRO A 241 4.84 -17.74 18.81
CA PRO A 241 5.57 -17.82 20.07
C PRO A 241 6.48 -16.60 20.36
N LYS A 242 6.70 -15.74 19.36
CA LYS A 242 7.45 -14.47 19.52
C LYS A 242 6.55 -13.28 19.86
N CYS A 243 5.24 -13.45 19.78
CA CYS A 243 4.26 -12.46 20.20
C CYS A 243 3.88 -12.75 21.64
N ASP A 244 4.14 -11.82 22.55
CA ASP A 244 3.72 -11.99 23.94
C ASP A 244 2.19 -11.77 24.03
N PRO A 245 1.39 -12.80 24.36
CA PRO A 245 -0.07 -12.65 24.45
C PRO A 245 -0.47 -11.60 25.51
N CYS A 246 0.39 -11.42 26.51
CA CYS A 246 0.19 -10.55 27.67
C CYS A 246 0.69 -9.11 27.45
N ASN A 247 1.42 -8.82 26.37
CA ASN A 247 1.94 -7.47 26.13
C ASN A 247 0.78 -6.46 26.06
N GLY A 248 0.85 -5.46 26.96
CA GLY A 248 -0.11 -4.38 27.09
C GLY A 248 -1.07 -4.45 28.29
N ALA A 249 -0.92 -5.43 29.19
CA ALA A 249 -1.59 -5.39 30.49
C ALA A 249 -0.86 -4.50 31.49
N THR A 250 -0.89 -3.17 31.32
CA THR A 250 -0.74 -2.27 32.47
C THR A 250 -2.05 -2.28 33.25
N GLY A 251 -2.34 -3.38 33.94
CA GLY A 251 -3.54 -3.54 34.76
C GLY A 251 -4.12 -4.95 34.70
N ARG A 252 -3.59 -5.82 35.56
CA ARG A 252 -4.26 -6.98 36.16
C ARG A 252 -4.96 -7.96 35.19
N TRP A 253 -4.18 -8.90 34.68
CA TRP A 253 -4.63 -10.30 34.59
C TRP A 253 -3.85 -11.08 35.66
N ASP A 254 -4.28 -10.97 36.91
CA ASP A 254 -3.76 -11.81 37.98
C ASP A 254 -4.18 -13.26 37.66
N LEU A 255 -3.26 -14.04 37.07
CA LEU A 255 -3.29 -15.48 37.13
C LEU A 255 -3.03 -15.89 38.59
N GLN A 256 -4.07 -15.80 39.42
CA GLN A 256 -4.17 -16.69 40.58
C GLN A 256 -4.54 -18.08 40.09
N SER A 257 -3.55 -18.79 39.56
CA SER A 257 -3.37 -20.19 39.90
C SER A 257 -1.88 -20.49 39.88
N LYS A 258 -1.39 -20.88 41.05
CA LYS A 258 -0.08 -21.45 41.25
C LYS A 258 0.02 -22.76 40.47
N ASP A 259 1.25 -23.11 40.14
CA ASP A 259 1.70 -24.42 39.71
C ASP A 259 1.27 -24.83 38.30
N HIS A 260 2.11 -24.54 37.31
CA HIS A 260 2.74 -25.57 36.46
C HIS A 260 3.78 -24.90 35.56
N SER A 261 5.05 -25.04 35.94
CA SER A 261 6.17 -24.85 35.01
C SER A 261 6.05 -25.87 33.88
N PRO A 262 6.10 -25.48 32.59
CA PRO A 262 6.54 -26.41 31.57
C PRO A 262 8.06 -26.54 31.71
N MET A 263 8.47 -27.75 32.04
CA MET A 263 9.86 -28.16 32.07
C MET A 263 10.55 -27.77 30.77
N CYS A 264 11.58 -26.94 30.87
CA CYS A 264 12.66 -26.94 29.90
C CYS A 264 13.49 -28.19 30.19
N SER A 265 13.15 -29.32 29.58
CA SER A 265 13.96 -30.54 29.60
C SER A 265 14.57 -30.73 28.22
N ASP A 266 15.85 -30.41 28.09
CA ASP A 266 16.81 -31.21 27.32
C ASP A 266 18.25 -30.71 27.54
N GLN A 267 18.73 -30.85 28.77
CA GLN A 267 20.14 -31.13 29.03
C GLN A 267 20.19 -32.14 30.17
N TRP A 268 20.58 -33.37 29.85
CA TRP A 268 21.42 -34.29 30.65
C TRP A 268 21.28 -35.73 30.15
N ARG A 269 22.33 -36.25 29.47
CA ARG A 269 22.60 -37.69 29.40
C ARG A 269 23.52 -38.08 30.56
N PRO A 270 23.29 -39.20 31.28
CA PRO A 270 24.27 -39.76 32.20
C PRO A 270 24.93 -41.02 31.65
N ARG A 271 26.21 -41.19 31.99
CA ARG A 271 27.01 -42.43 32.22
C ARG A 271 28.48 -41.99 32.18
N SER A 272 29.38 -42.32 33.10
CA SER A 272 29.41 -43.16 34.29
C SER A 272 30.85 -43.03 34.82
N SER A 273 31.08 -42.75 36.11
CA SER A 273 32.36 -43.03 36.79
C SER A 273 32.25 -44.43 37.43
N PRO A 274 33.33 -45.20 37.75
CA PRO A 274 34.61 -44.79 38.38
C PRO A 274 35.83 -45.65 37.86
N PRO A 275 37.01 -45.84 38.53
CA PRO A 275 37.47 -45.37 39.84
C PRO A 275 38.88 -44.75 39.95
N THR A 276 39.12 -44.26 41.17
CA THR A 276 40.34 -43.76 41.81
C THR A 276 41.52 -44.73 41.86
N THR A 277 42.74 -44.19 41.73
CA THR A 277 44.05 -44.50 42.37
C THR A 277 45.07 -43.56 41.69
N THR A 278 45.98 -42.81 42.31
CA THR A 278 46.62 -42.78 43.63
C THR A 278 47.12 -41.35 43.86
#